data_AF-A0A7X7FPI3-F1
#
_entry.id   AF-A0A7X7FPI3-F1
#
_cell.length_a   1.000
_cell.length_b   1.000
_cell.length_c   1.000
_cell.angle_alpha   90.00
_cell.angle_beta   90.00
_cell.angle_gamma   90.00
#
_symmetry.space_group_name_H-M   'P 1'
#
loop_
_entity.id
_entity.type
_entity.pdbx_description
1 polymer ?
#
loop_
_entity_poly.entity_id
_entity_poly.type
_entity_poly.pdbx_seq_one_letter_code
_entity_poly.pdbx_strand_id
1 'polypeptide(L)'
;MLRNDRFSCMIIVLVIAAIGAGVRADVWRGSTTRPSGEKLAPGYVSGDVISHSYVPIRTWTPKEGIGILPYLFEYNLMRWSGDQRLETFHAENIRRIDIASKWSTAIQLYNRFDYYHDEIINLMIRCFRNRQLIILSARPGDERKDKEKDAHANLIAILTTLWQNRDKELTSPEGDKATGRQLINNILAASLGDEGEGGLKTAGMERLYADFDREIRFREMDGQQPFRHIKGWYNMLGYAALGYDGCYAASQEDVDKHKRVKLPSNTQAIGVDVYHYWFHKYSPFDPADLSIPREKVRAHSDEWQRIRTRYYPEGLEVRVCENAKDPATWIPECWNDTHALMSGIELAGARNAMMWYIGVSGQIDNSSGAATYTTPVETMQAYYDELKTGPWVALAWWIFGTDRDTHGGLEYYDRTLKHHTPKHPEGEAYSQKMLDYWHRAYVDVKKRMFEDVVYGQFGHLNGPAPKP
;
A
#
# COMPACT_ATOMS: atom_id res chain seq x y z
N MET A 1 -56.61 11.51 46.94
CA MET A 1 -55.34 12.24 47.21
C MET A 1 -54.64 12.39 45.87
N LEU A 2 -54.51 13.62 45.34
CA LEU A 2 -53.40 14.56 45.57
C LEU A 2 -52.07 13.97 45.05
N ARG A 3 -51.37 14.54 44.04
CA ARG A 3 -51.58 15.79 43.27
C ARG A 3 -51.03 15.61 41.83
N ASN A 4 -51.78 16.02 40.80
CA ASN A 4 -51.55 17.20 39.92
C ASN A 4 -50.27 17.12 39.05
N ASP A 5 -50.33 17.22 37.71
CA ASP A 5 -50.78 18.36 36.84
C ASP A 5 -49.78 19.55 36.89
N ARG A 6 -49.51 20.39 35.86
CA ARG A 6 -50.05 20.74 34.50
C ARG A 6 -48.82 21.16 33.62
N PHE A 7 -48.79 21.50 32.33
CA PHE A 7 -49.57 21.55 31.05
C PHE A 7 -48.54 21.99 29.95
N SER A 8 -48.73 22.07 28.62
CA SER A 8 -49.78 21.84 27.59
C SER A 8 -49.03 21.56 26.24
N CYS A 9 -49.56 21.13 25.09
CA CYS A 9 -50.85 21.30 24.37
C CYS A 9 -51.13 22.68 23.72
N MET A 10 -50.60 22.90 22.50
CA MET A 10 -51.20 23.68 21.38
C MET A 10 -50.58 23.15 20.06
N ILE A 11 -51.38 22.71 19.07
CA ILE A 11 -52.00 23.50 17.97
C ILE A 11 -50.96 24.17 17.05
N ILE A 12 -50.98 24.13 15.70
CA ILE A 12 -51.51 23.27 14.60
C ILE A 12 -51.32 24.10 13.30
N VAL A 13 -50.89 23.46 12.20
CA VAL A 13 -51.02 23.90 10.78
C VAL A 13 -50.40 25.25 10.32
N LEU A 14 -49.44 25.16 9.39
CA LEU A 14 -49.61 25.67 8.01
C LEU A 14 -48.63 24.99 7.04
N VAL A 15 -49.00 24.95 5.75
CA VAL A 15 -48.26 24.30 4.65
C VAL A 15 -47.91 25.36 3.60
N ILE A 16 -46.71 25.28 3.01
CA ILE A 16 -46.37 25.77 1.66
C ILE A 16 -45.12 25.00 1.19
N ALA A 17 -44.91 24.89 -0.13
CA ALA A 17 -44.07 23.84 -0.72
C ALA A 17 -42.93 24.34 -1.63
N ALA A 18 -41.89 23.50 -1.69
CA ALA A 18 -41.01 23.22 -2.84
C ALA A 18 -39.93 24.25 -3.28
N ILE A 19 -38.93 23.67 -3.97
CA ILE A 19 -37.84 24.27 -4.76
C ILE A 19 -36.73 25.00 -3.96
N GLY A 20 -35.49 24.54 -4.13
CA GLY A 20 -34.28 25.26 -3.68
C GLY A 20 -33.05 24.37 -3.57
N ALA A 21 -32.10 24.48 -4.51
CA ALA A 21 -30.83 23.77 -4.44
C ALA A 21 -29.85 24.45 -3.46
N GLY A 22 -28.88 23.67 -2.92
CA GLY A 22 -27.69 24.23 -2.27
C GLY A 22 -27.50 23.87 -0.79
N VAL A 23 -27.31 22.58 -0.47
CA VAL A 23 -26.75 22.18 0.83
C VAL A 23 -25.28 22.60 0.86
N ARG A 24 -24.98 23.68 1.59
CA ARG A 24 -23.61 24.11 1.86
C ARG A 24 -22.93 23.11 2.79
N ALA A 25 -21.73 22.66 2.40
CA ALA A 25 -20.85 21.89 3.28
C ALA A 25 -20.04 22.84 4.18
N ASP A 26 -20.60 23.23 5.32
CA ASP A 26 -19.94 24.01 6.37
C ASP A 26 -20.02 23.26 7.71
N VAL A 27 -19.07 22.37 8.01
CA VAL A 27 -18.47 22.12 9.35
C VAL A 27 -17.19 21.25 9.18
N TRP A 28 -16.02 21.88 9.08
CA TRP A 28 -14.81 21.43 9.82
C TRP A 28 -13.74 22.54 9.81
N ARG A 29 -13.67 23.34 10.87
CA ARG A 29 -12.61 24.36 11.04
C ARG A 29 -11.42 23.81 11.81
N GLY A 30 -10.64 22.93 11.16
CA GLY A 30 -9.24 22.72 11.52
C GLY A 30 -8.41 23.92 11.04
N SER A 31 -7.67 24.58 11.94
CA SER A 31 -7.02 25.86 11.63
C SER A 31 -5.67 25.72 10.91
N THR A 32 -5.68 25.76 9.58
CA THR A 32 -4.48 25.97 8.73
C THR A 32 -4.71 26.98 7.61
N THR A 33 -5.11 28.21 7.96
CA THR A 33 -5.16 29.33 7.00
C THR A 33 -3.75 29.72 6.53
N ARG A 34 -3.28 29.11 5.42
CA ARG A 34 -2.13 29.63 4.67
C ARG A 34 -2.46 30.97 3.99
N PRO A 35 -1.46 31.81 3.72
CA PRO A 35 -1.59 32.88 2.73
C PRO A 35 -1.92 32.30 1.36
N SER A 36 -3.06 32.67 0.79
CA SER A 36 -3.44 32.29 -0.57
C SER A 36 -2.66 33.13 -1.58
N GLY A 37 -1.45 32.72 -1.94
CA GLY A 37 -0.62 33.45 -2.91
C GLY A 37 0.74 32.84 -3.27
N GLU A 38 1.36 32.05 -2.38
CA GLU A 38 2.66 31.44 -2.70
C GLU A 38 2.52 30.30 -3.71
N LYS A 39 3.04 30.52 -4.92
CA LYS A 39 3.21 29.49 -5.94
C LYS A 39 4.37 28.58 -5.55
N LEU A 40 4.08 27.30 -5.30
CA LEU A 40 5.09 26.29 -5.00
C LEU A 40 6.14 26.20 -6.12
N ALA A 41 7.37 25.83 -5.76
CA ALA A 41 8.42 25.52 -6.73
C ALA A 41 8.02 24.33 -7.62
N PRO A 42 8.50 24.24 -8.87
CA PRO A 42 8.18 23.12 -9.76
C PRO A 42 8.46 21.76 -9.11
N GLY A 43 7.55 20.82 -9.32
CA GLY A 43 7.64 19.46 -8.77
C GLY A 43 7.23 19.30 -7.30
N TYR A 44 7.01 20.40 -6.57
CA TYR A 44 6.47 20.36 -5.20
C TYR A 44 4.95 20.37 -5.18
N VAL A 45 4.39 19.56 -4.28
CA VAL A 45 2.95 19.41 -4.05
C VAL A 45 2.65 19.57 -2.56
N SER A 46 1.41 19.94 -2.23
CA SER A 46 0.98 20.11 -0.82
C SER A 46 -0.15 19.14 -0.47
N GLY A 47 0.02 18.47 0.66
CA GLY A 47 -1.03 17.79 1.41
C GLY A 47 -0.84 18.08 2.90
N ASP A 48 -0.69 17.02 3.70
CA ASP A 48 -0.35 17.08 5.13
C ASP A 48 1.03 17.74 5.35
N VAL A 49 1.93 17.67 4.36
CA VAL A 49 3.21 18.42 4.25
C VAL A 49 3.42 18.96 2.81
N ILE A 50 4.47 19.77 2.60
CA ILE A 50 4.97 20.12 1.25
C ILE A 50 6.10 19.16 0.87
N SER A 51 5.88 18.32 -0.14
CA SER A 51 6.79 17.26 -0.61
C SER A 51 7.22 17.51 -2.07
N HIS A 52 8.41 17.05 -2.46
CA HIS A 52 8.85 17.04 -3.86
C HIS A 52 8.47 15.69 -4.48
N SER A 53 7.23 15.59 -4.98
CA SER A 53 6.65 14.33 -5.42
C SER A 53 5.59 14.51 -6.50
N TYR A 54 5.24 13.43 -7.21
CA TYR A 54 4.16 13.44 -8.21
C TYR A 54 2.75 13.52 -7.61
N VAL A 55 2.58 13.05 -6.37
CA VAL A 55 1.30 12.97 -5.65
C VAL A 55 1.46 13.53 -4.22
N PRO A 56 0.43 14.17 -3.65
CA PRO A 56 0.53 14.76 -2.31
C PRO A 56 0.53 13.69 -1.23
N ILE A 57 1.38 13.82 -0.21
CA ILE A 57 1.21 13.09 1.05
C ILE A 57 -0.04 13.63 1.72
N ARG A 58 -1.13 12.86 1.71
CA ARG A 58 -2.40 13.21 2.33
C ARG A 58 -3.00 12.02 3.07
N THR A 59 -3.67 12.31 4.18
CA THR A 59 -4.61 11.38 4.83
C THR A 59 -5.90 11.29 4.00
N TRP A 60 -6.26 10.10 3.55
CA TRP A 60 -7.50 9.83 2.82
C TRP A 60 -8.37 8.88 3.64
N THR A 61 -9.54 9.33 4.10
CA THR A 61 -10.53 8.38 4.67
C THR A 61 -11.04 7.43 3.59
N PRO A 62 -11.58 6.24 3.91
CA PRO A 62 -12.05 5.29 2.88
C PRO A 62 -13.07 5.91 1.91
N LYS A 63 -13.90 6.84 2.38
CA LYS A 63 -14.85 7.59 1.54
C LYS A 63 -14.19 8.61 0.60
N GLU A 64 -13.06 9.20 1.00
CA GLU A 64 -12.27 10.10 0.14
C GLU A 64 -11.36 9.35 -0.84
N GLY A 65 -10.98 8.10 -0.52
CA GLY A 65 -10.15 7.26 -1.38
C GLY A 65 -10.84 6.68 -2.61
N ILE A 66 -12.19 6.70 -2.65
CA ILE A 66 -12.97 6.17 -3.78
C ILE A 66 -12.61 6.91 -5.07
N GLY A 67 -11.99 6.19 -6.03
CA GLY A 67 -11.54 6.76 -7.30
C GLY A 67 -10.09 7.27 -7.31
N ILE A 68 -9.33 7.11 -6.21
CA ILE A 68 -8.06 7.80 -5.96
C ILE A 68 -6.99 6.80 -5.48
N LEU A 69 -6.07 6.40 -6.37
CA LEU A 69 -5.00 5.42 -6.09
C LEU A 69 -3.59 6.04 -6.25
N PRO A 70 -3.20 7.03 -5.41
CA PRO A 70 -1.99 7.85 -5.60
C PRO A 70 -0.68 7.09 -5.41
N TYR A 71 -0.62 6.12 -4.49
CA TYR A 71 0.66 5.56 -4.01
C TYR A 71 0.96 4.20 -4.69
N LEU A 72 1.59 4.24 -5.87
CA LEU A 72 2.07 3.06 -6.59
C LEU A 72 3.53 2.79 -6.23
N PHE A 73 3.87 1.58 -5.78
CA PHE A 73 5.25 1.22 -5.44
C PHE A 73 5.59 -0.27 -5.58
N GLU A 74 6.88 -0.57 -5.65
CA GLU A 74 7.42 -1.93 -5.62
C GLU A 74 7.80 -2.30 -4.18
N TYR A 75 7.35 -3.46 -3.67
CA TYR A 75 7.77 -4.04 -2.39
C TYR A 75 9.10 -4.80 -2.59
N ASN A 76 9.98 -4.82 -1.58
CA ASN A 76 11.29 -5.49 -1.57
C ASN A 76 12.24 -5.13 -2.74
N LEU A 77 12.16 -3.90 -3.29
CA LEU A 77 12.93 -3.56 -4.50
C LEU A 77 14.46 -3.61 -4.32
N MET A 78 14.98 -3.24 -3.15
CA MET A 78 16.42 -3.16 -2.88
C MET A 78 17.16 -4.49 -3.10
N ARG A 79 18.34 -4.44 -3.72
CA ARG A 79 19.25 -5.59 -3.81
C ARG A 79 20.08 -5.70 -2.54
N TRP A 80 20.04 -6.90 -1.96
CA TRP A 80 20.89 -7.39 -0.88
C TRP A 80 21.01 -8.92 -0.99
N SER A 81 21.97 -9.52 -0.29
CA SER A 81 22.31 -10.96 -0.37
C SER A 81 22.22 -11.72 0.96
N GLY A 82 21.95 -11.05 2.08
CA GLY A 82 21.95 -11.67 3.41
C GLY A 82 23.26 -11.51 4.19
N ASP A 83 24.39 -11.53 3.50
CA ASP A 83 25.75 -11.61 4.04
C ASP A 83 26.62 -10.37 3.80
N GLN A 84 26.29 -9.54 2.80
CA GLN A 84 27.05 -8.36 2.41
C GLN A 84 26.38 -7.05 2.87
N ARG A 85 27.17 -5.97 2.86
CA ARG A 85 26.71 -4.61 3.14
C ARG A 85 25.85 -4.07 1.99
N LEU A 86 25.00 -3.07 2.26
CA LEU A 86 24.09 -2.51 1.25
C LEU A 86 24.87 -1.70 0.21
N GLU A 87 25.93 -1.04 0.66
CA GLU A 87 26.89 -0.27 -0.13
C GLU A 87 27.56 -1.13 -1.22
N THR A 88 27.70 -2.45 -1.00
CA THR A 88 28.20 -3.40 -2.02
C THR A 88 27.26 -3.51 -3.22
N PHE A 89 25.98 -3.15 -3.06
CA PHE A 89 24.96 -3.12 -4.10
C PHE A 89 24.53 -1.68 -4.48
N HIS A 90 25.23 -0.64 -4.01
CA HIS A 90 24.88 0.78 -4.19
C HIS A 90 24.46 1.13 -5.63
N ALA A 91 25.32 0.85 -6.62
CA ALA A 91 25.04 1.14 -8.03
C ALA A 91 23.84 0.36 -8.60
N GLU A 92 23.58 -0.86 -8.12
CA GLU A 92 22.37 -1.62 -8.46
C GLU A 92 21.15 -0.99 -7.81
N ASN A 93 21.21 -0.60 -6.53
CA ASN A 93 20.10 0.06 -5.85
C ASN A 93 19.72 1.39 -6.53
N ILE A 94 20.70 2.20 -6.94
CA ILE A 94 20.47 3.41 -7.76
C ILE A 94 19.80 3.04 -9.09
N ARG A 95 20.28 2.02 -9.81
CA ARG A 95 19.66 1.53 -11.05
C ARG A 95 18.20 1.12 -10.83
N ARG A 96 17.89 0.44 -9.72
CA ARG A 96 16.52 0.01 -9.40
C ARG A 96 15.59 1.18 -9.09
N ILE A 97 16.05 2.15 -8.30
CA ILE A 97 15.33 3.39 -8.01
C ILE A 97 15.02 4.14 -9.33
N ASP A 98 16.00 4.26 -10.22
CA ASP A 98 15.85 4.91 -11.53
C ASP A 98 14.97 4.15 -12.54
N ILE A 99 14.82 2.83 -12.38
CA ILE A 99 13.89 2.05 -13.19
C ILE A 99 12.47 2.22 -12.64
N ALA A 100 12.28 2.07 -11.32
CA ALA A 100 10.98 2.22 -10.68
C ALA A 100 10.41 3.65 -10.77
N SER A 101 11.26 4.69 -10.78
CA SER A 101 10.80 6.09 -10.91
C SER A 101 10.07 6.41 -12.21
N LYS A 102 10.16 5.52 -13.22
CA LYS A 102 9.42 5.61 -14.49
C LYS A 102 7.96 5.20 -14.38
N TRP A 103 7.54 4.58 -13.27
CA TRP A 103 6.18 4.06 -13.10
C TRP A 103 5.67 3.95 -11.64
N SER A 104 6.48 4.29 -10.64
CA SER A 104 6.11 4.22 -9.21
C SER A 104 6.22 5.60 -8.56
N THR A 105 5.12 6.07 -7.98
CA THR A 105 5.04 7.35 -7.25
C THR A 105 5.63 7.29 -5.85
N ALA A 106 5.75 6.08 -5.29
CA ALA A 106 6.43 5.80 -4.04
C ALA A 106 7.44 4.64 -4.19
N ILE A 107 8.26 4.40 -3.17
CA ILE A 107 9.25 3.32 -3.10
C ILE A 107 9.56 2.96 -1.65
N GLN A 108 9.72 1.66 -1.37
CA GLN A 108 10.08 1.18 -0.03
C GLN A 108 11.59 0.94 0.09
N LEU A 109 12.19 1.52 1.13
CA LEU A 109 13.58 1.34 1.51
C LEU A 109 13.67 0.59 2.85
N TYR A 110 14.65 -0.30 2.98
CA TYR A 110 14.77 -1.24 4.11
C TYR A 110 15.96 -0.88 4.99
N ASN A 111 15.73 0.05 5.92
CA ASN A 111 16.60 0.39 7.06
C ASN A 111 16.69 -0.74 8.11
N ARG A 112 16.85 -1.98 7.64
CA ARG A 112 16.85 -3.19 8.47
C ARG A 112 18.05 -3.26 9.40
N PHE A 113 19.21 -2.73 9.01
CA PHE A 113 20.44 -2.75 9.78
C PHE A 113 20.90 -1.34 10.14
N ASP A 114 21.49 -1.17 11.32
CA ASP A 114 22.03 0.11 11.80
C ASP A 114 23.15 0.63 10.88
N TYR A 115 24.05 -0.25 10.44
CA TYR A 115 25.12 0.07 9.51
C TYR A 115 24.65 0.37 8.07
N TYR A 116 23.35 0.32 7.77
CA TYR A 116 22.79 0.87 6.52
C TYR A 116 22.42 2.36 6.63
N HIS A 117 22.49 2.98 7.81
CA HIS A 117 21.98 4.34 8.07
C HIS A 117 22.36 5.37 7.00
N ASP A 118 23.66 5.52 6.70
CA ASP A 118 24.16 6.52 5.74
C ASP A 118 23.77 6.17 4.29
N GLU A 119 23.76 4.88 3.94
CA GLU A 119 23.38 4.41 2.60
C GLU A 119 21.88 4.57 2.35
N ILE A 120 21.02 4.33 3.35
CA ILE A 120 19.60 4.65 3.24
C ILE A 120 19.40 6.15 3.01
N ILE A 121 20.18 7.03 3.67
CA ILE A 121 20.12 8.47 3.41
C ILE A 121 20.56 8.80 1.96
N ASN A 122 21.60 8.16 1.42
CA ASN A 122 21.98 8.31 -0.01
C ASN A 122 20.84 7.90 -0.95
N LEU A 123 20.25 6.73 -0.72
CA LEU A 123 19.15 6.21 -1.55
C LEU A 123 17.89 7.09 -1.42
N MET A 124 17.61 7.65 -0.24
CA MET A 124 16.53 8.63 -0.04
C MET A 124 16.75 9.93 -0.85
N ILE A 125 18.00 10.39 -0.98
CA ILE A 125 18.35 11.54 -1.85
C ILE A 125 18.05 11.20 -3.32
N ARG A 126 18.36 9.99 -3.79
CA ARG A 126 18.02 9.55 -5.16
C ARG A 126 16.50 9.49 -5.38
N CYS A 127 15.75 8.97 -4.42
CA CYS A 127 14.27 8.95 -4.46
C CYS A 127 13.69 10.38 -4.54
N PHE A 128 14.22 11.31 -3.75
CA PHE A 128 13.81 12.73 -3.77
C PHE A 128 14.10 13.41 -5.11
N ARG A 129 15.30 13.19 -5.70
CA ARG A 129 15.64 13.64 -7.06
C ARG A 129 14.64 13.11 -8.09
N ASN A 130 14.23 11.85 -7.95
CA ASN A 130 13.28 11.18 -8.82
C ASN A 130 11.78 11.49 -8.51
N ARG A 131 11.46 12.42 -7.60
CA ARG A 131 10.10 12.78 -7.17
C ARG A 131 9.28 11.61 -6.59
N GLN A 132 9.95 10.62 -6.01
CA GLN A 132 9.31 9.48 -5.35
C GLN A 132 9.09 9.77 -3.86
N LEU A 133 7.94 9.33 -3.35
CA LEU A 133 7.66 9.24 -1.92
C LEU A 133 8.36 8.02 -1.31
N ILE A 134 8.76 8.12 -0.06
CA ILE A 134 9.60 7.12 0.62
C ILE A 134 8.76 6.39 1.67
N ILE A 135 8.82 5.06 1.67
CA ILE A 135 8.31 4.20 2.74
C ILE A 135 9.52 3.54 3.41
N LEU A 136 9.58 3.57 4.74
CA LEU A 136 10.65 2.93 5.52
C LEU A 136 10.11 1.74 6.31
N SER A 137 10.98 0.98 6.97
CA SER A 137 10.60 -0.03 7.95
C SER A 137 10.68 0.54 9.37
N ALA A 138 9.72 0.19 10.21
CA ALA A 138 9.70 0.43 11.66
C ALA A 138 9.18 -0.80 12.41
N ARG A 139 9.35 -2.00 11.85
CA ARG A 139 9.06 -3.24 12.57
C ARG A 139 10.09 -3.42 13.71
N PRO A 140 9.66 -3.50 14.98
CA PRO A 140 10.57 -3.71 16.09
C PRO A 140 11.31 -5.05 15.98
N GLY A 141 12.58 -5.08 16.38
CA GLY A 141 13.35 -6.32 16.50
C GLY A 141 12.86 -7.23 17.64
N ASP A 142 13.16 -8.54 17.57
CA ASP A 142 13.12 -9.39 18.78
C ASP A 142 14.29 -8.97 19.68
N GLU A 143 14.00 -8.16 20.70
CA GLU A 143 14.94 -7.56 21.67
C GLU A 143 15.99 -8.53 22.22
N ARG A 144 15.68 -9.84 22.19
CA ARG A 144 16.47 -10.95 22.74
C ARG A 144 17.48 -11.56 21.76
N LYS A 145 17.48 -11.16 20.48
CA LYS A 145 18.29 -11.85 19.44
C LYS A 145 19.24 -10.97 18.66
N ASP A 146 18.83 -9.77 18.25
CA ASP A 146 19.69 -8.92 17.42
C ASP A 146 19.26 -7.45 17.45
N LYS A 147 20.11 -6.58 18.04
CA LYS A 147 19.84 -5.14 18.13
C LYS A 147 20.26 -4.36 16.88
N GLU A 148 21.22 -4.87 16.12
CA GLU A 148 21.65 -4.25 14.86
C GLU A 148 20.49 -4.30 13.83
N LYS A 149 19.61 -5.30 13.97
CA LYS A 149 18.45 -5.56 13.10
C LYS A 149 17.13 -4.86 13.50
N ASP A 150 17.15 -3.93 14.46
CA ASP A 150 15.94 -3.22 14.89
C ASP A 150 15.57 -2.04 13.98
N ALA A 151 14.69 -2.29 13.01
CA ALA A 151 14.29 -1.28 12.04
C ALA A 151 13.59 -0.06 12.67
N HIS A 152 12.92 -0.21 13.82
CA HIS A 152 12.30 0.92 14.54
C HIS A 152 13.36 1.87 15.12
N ALA A 153 14.37 1.32 15.82
CA ALA A 153 15.51 2.09 16.30
C ALA A 153 16.30 2.74 15.15
N ASN A 154 16.50 2.01 14.04
CA ASN A 154 17.21 2.51 12.86
C ASN A 154 16.44 3.66 12.17
N LEU A 155 15.11 3.60 12.11
CA LEU A 155 14.30 4.72 11.62
C LEU A 155 14.42 5.94 12.54
N ILE A 156 14.37 5.75 13.86
CA ILE A 156 14.57 6.82 14.84
C ILE A 156 15.94 7.48 14.69
N ALA A 157 17.00 6.70 14.40
CA ALA A 157 18.33 7.23 14.10
C ALA A 157 18.34 8.08 12.81
N ILE A 158 17.86 7.53 11.70
CA ILE A 158 17.78 8.23 10.40
C ILE A 158 17.00 9.54 10.54
N LEU A 159 15.80 9.51 11.13
CA LEU A 159 14.96 10.70 11.35
C LEU A 159 15.66 11.75 12.24
N THR A 160 16.44 11.30 13.24
CA THR A 160 17.22 12.20 14.10
C THR A 160 18.35 12.89 13.30
N THR A 161 19.10 12.14 12.48
CA THR A 161 20.16 12.68 11.60
C THR A 161 19.59 13.65 10.58
N LEU A 162 18.46 13.31 9.95
CA LEU A 162 17.77 14.18 9.00
C LEU A 162 17.26 15.46 9.68
N TRP A 163 16.76 15.39 10.92
CA TRP A 163 16.34 16.60 11.65
C TRP A 163 17.51 17.49 12.10
N GLN A 164 18.66 16.91 12.44
CA GLN A 164 19.89 17.65 12.71
C GLN A 164 20.42 18.36 11.46
N ASN A 165 20.28 17.73 10.28
CA ASN A 165 20.70 18.29 8.98
C ASN A 165 19.52 18.93 8.21
N ARG A 166 18.43 19.31 8.90
CA ARG A 166 17.16 19.73 8.28
C ARG A 166 17.28 20.85 7.24
N ASP A 167 18.15 21.82 7.52
CA ASP A 167 18.31 23.06 6.75
C ASP A 167 19.71 23.13 6.08
N LYS A 168 20.45 22.00 6.09
CA LYS A 168 21.74 21.82 5.45
C LYS A 168 21.55 20.97 4.19
N GLU A 169 22.23 21.33 3.10
CA GLU A 169 22.29 20.48 1.92
C GLU A 169 23.13 19.22 2.20
N LEU A 170 22.53 18.06 1.97
CA LEU A 170 23.19 16.76 1.88
C LEU A 170 23.49 16.46 0.41
N THR A 171 24.50 15.64 0.13
CA THR A 171 24.88 15.27 -1.24
C THR A 171 25.26 13.79 -1.28
N SER A 172 24.65 13.03 -2.20
CA SER A 172 24.94 11.60 -2.40
C SER A 172 26.21 11.40 -3.25
N PRO A 173 26.74 10.16 -3.38
CA PRO A 173 27.87 9.85 -4.26
C PRO A 173 27.66 10.24 -5.73
N GLU A 174 26.41 10.25 -6.21
CA GLU A 174 26.02 10.70 -7.57
C GLU A 174 26.11 12.23 -7.75
N GLY A 175 26.25 12.99 -6.65
CA GLY A 175 26.09 14.44 -6.65
C GLY A 175 24.63 14.91 -6.55
N ASP A 176 23.66 14.01 -6.30
CA ASP A 176 22.27 14.40 -6.03
C ASP A 176 22.15 15.08 -4.68
N LYS A 177 21.16 15.98 -4.54
CA LYS A 177 21.06 16.93 -3.42
C LYS A 177 19.66 17.01 -2.84
N ALA A 178 19.59 17.05 -1.51
CA ALA A 178 18.39 17.34 -0.73
C ALA A 178 18.79 17.87 0.66
N THR A 179 17.92 18.61 1.34
CA THR A 179 18.09 18.88 2.79
C THR A 179 17.40 17.82 3.64
N GLY A 180 17.78 17.68 4.91
CA GLY A 180 17.13 16.73 5.80
C GLY A 180 15.61 16.95 5.95
N ARG A 181 15.15 18.22 5.91
CA ARG A 181 13.72 18.60 5.93
C ARG A 181 13.00 18.15 4.65
N GLN A 182 13.64 18.29 3.50
CA GLN A 182 13.10 17.82 2.22
C GLN A 182 12.93 16.31 2.20
N LEU A 183 13.89 15.56 2.75
CA LEU A 183 13.81 14.11 2.87
C LEU A 183 12.72 13.67 3.85
N ILE A 184 12.64 14.27 5.04
CA ILE A 184 11.55 14.02 6.02
C ILE A 184 10.18 14.26 5.39
N ASN A 185 10.01 15.37 4.67
CA ASN A 185 8.76 15.72 3.99
C ASN A 185 8.40 14.78 2.83
N ASN A 186 9.33 13.96 2.32
CA ASN A 186 9.04 12.94 1.30
C ASN A 186 8.73 11.56 1.88
N ILE A 187 8.84 11.35 3.21
CA ILE A 187 8.44 10.08 3.83
C ILE A 187 6.92 10.02 3.98
N LEU A 188 6.29 9.03 3.33
CA LEU A 188 4.85 8.77 3.35
C LEU A 188 4.45 7.95 4.60
N ALA A 189 5.18 6.86 4.86
CA ALA A 189 4.82 5.89 5.91
C ALA A 189 6.04 5.08 6.39
N ALA A 190 5.83 4.34 7.48
CA ALA A 190 6.72 3.29 7.95
C ALA A 190 5.95 1.99 8.17
N SER A 191 6.46 0.88 7.63
CA SER A 191 5.90 -0.47 7.80
C SER A 191 6.22 -1.00 9.20
N LEU A 192 5.20 -1.21 10.02
CA LEU A 192 5.30 -1.63 11.43
C LEU A 192 5.30 -3.16 11.61
N GLY A 193 4.78 -3.90 10.63
CA GLY A 193 4.52 -5.34 10.77
C GLY A 193 3.78 -5.92 9.57
N ASP A 194 3.69 -7.25 9.56
CA ASP A 194 3.18 -8.03 8.44
C ASP A 194 2.32 -9.20 8.95
N GLU A 195 1.52 -9.81 8.08
CA GLU A 195 0.34 -10.62 8.42
C GLU A 195 0.56 -11.83 9.36
N GLY A 196 1.79 -12.36 9.42
CA GLY A 196 2.19 -13.39 10.40
C GLY A 196 2.04 -12.95 11.87
N GLU A 197 1.91 -11.65 12.12
CA GLU A 197 1.64 -11.03 13.42
C GLU A 197 0.13 -11.05 13.81
N GLY A 198 -0.71 -11.86 13.14
CA GLY A 198 -2.08 -12.16 13.57
C GLY A 198 -2.20 -12.73 15.00
N GLY A 199 -1.08 -13.04 15.65
CA GLY A 199 -0.95 -13.32 17.09
C GLY A 199 -1.05 -12.09 18.01
N LEU A 200 -0.76 -10.87 17.54
CA LEU A 200 -0.81 -9.62 18.33
C LEU A 200 -2.23 -9.29 18.82
N LYS A 201 -3.25 -9.66 18.03
CA LYS A 201 -4.66 -9.28 18.22
C LYS A 201 -4.86 -7.76 18.33
N THR A 202 -6.08 -7.33 18.66
CA THR A 202 -6.46 -5.90 18.72
C THR A 202 -5.54 -5.09 19.62
N ALA A 203 -5.28 -5.56 20.84
CA ALA A 203 -4.48 -4.84 21.84
C ALA A 203 -2.98 -4.75 21.47
N GLY A 204 -2.42 -5.78 20.82
CA GLY A 204 -1.03 -5.74 20.35
C GLY A 204 -0.85 -4.75 19.18
N MET A 205 -1.80 -4.72 18.24
CA MET A 205 -1.80 -3.71 17.18
C MET A 205 -2.07 -2.29 17.72
N GLU A 206 -2.99 -2.14 18.68
CA GLU A 206 -3.28 -0.86 19.33
C GLU A 206 -2.02 -0.28 20.00
N ARG A 207 -1.30 -1.13 20.74
CA ARG A 207 -0.01 -0.79 21.33
C ARG A 207 1.03 -0.45 20.27
N LEU A 208 1.17 -1.25 19.20
CA LEU A 208 2.15 -1.01 18.14
C LEU A 208 1.97 0.37 17.49
N TYR A 209 0.73 0.76 17.18
CA TYR A 209 0.42 2.10 16.69
C TYR A 209 0.67 3.20 17.74
N ALA A 210 0.37 2.95 19.02
CA ALA A 210 0.58 3.92 20.10
C ALA A 210 2.06 4.14 20.46
N ASP A 211 2.87 3.07 20.40
CA ASP A 211 4.32 3.11 20.59
C ASP A 211 4.98 3.87 19.42
N PHE A 212 4.57 3.61 18.17
CA PHE A 212 4.98 4.39 16.99
C PHE A 212 4.57 5.86 17.06
N ASP A 213 3.33 6.16 17.45
CA ASP A 213 2.84 7.53 17.58
C ASP A 213 3.63 8.32 18.64
N ARG A 214 3.96 7.68 19.78
CA ARG A 214 4.78 8.28 20.86
C ARG A 214 6.21 8.58 20.41
N GLU A 215 6.86 7.62 19.76
CA GLU A 215 8.32 7.63 19.59
C GLU A 215 8.78 8.21 18.25
N ILE A 216 7.89 8.27 17.26
CA ILE A 216 8.18 8.86 15.95
C ILE A 216 7.22 10.02 15.69
N ARG A 217 5.94 9.74 15.43
CA ARG A 217 5.05 10.72 14.79
C ARG A 217 4.75 11.96 15.64
N PHE A 218 4.62 11.81 16.95
CA PHE A 218 4.40 12.91 17.90
C PHE A 218 5.64 13.26 18.74
N ARG A 219 6.80 12.65 18.44
CA ARG A 219 8.08 12.98 19.09
C ARG A 219 8.41 14.45 18.86
N GLU A 220 8.67 15.17 19.95
CA GLU A 220 9.09 16.56 19.89
C GLU A 220 10.60 16.67 19.65
N MET A 221 11.00 17.55 18.73
CA MET A 221 12.39 17.95 18.48
C MET A 221 12.41 19.45 18.20
N ASP A 222 13.27 20.21 18.89
CA ASP A 222 13.39 21.68 18.79
C ASP A 222 12.02 22.41 18.84
N GLY A 223 11.15 22.01 19.76
CA GLY A 223 9.81 22.58 19.96
C GLY A 223 8.79 22.24 18.87
N GLN A 224 9.07 21.26 18.01
CA GLN A 224 8.26 20.90 16.84
C GLN A 224 7.99 19.39 16.79
N GLN A 225 6.94 18.97 16.07
CA GLN A 225 6.65 17.57 15.74
C GLN A 225 6.91 17.32 14.24
N PRO A 226 8.17 17.19 13.79
CA PRO A 226 8.52 17.19 12.36
C PRO A 226 8.08 15.93 11.60
N PHE A 227 7.67 14.88 12.30
CA PHE A 227 7.33 13.57 11.72
C PHE A 227 5.82 13.30 11.67
N ARG A 228 4.98 14.31 11.97
CA ARG A 228 3.54 14.16 12.27
C ARG A 228 2.68 13.62 11.12
N HIS A 229 3.14 13.78 9.88
CA HIS A 229 2.52 13.24 8.66
C HIS A 229 2.79 11.75 8.46
N ILE A 230 3.95 11.24 8.90
CA ILE A 230 4.39 9.87 8.66
C ILE A 230 3.41 8.91 9.34
N LYS A 231 2.87 7.95 8.57
CA LYS A 231 1.90 6.97 9.04
C LYS A 231 2.56 5.67 9.44
N GLY A 232 2.04 5.02 10.47
CA GLY A 232 2.23 3.59 10.64
C GLY A 232 1.43 2.81 9.59
N TRP A 233 2.07 1.87 8.90
CA TRP A 233 1.43 0.93 7.98
C TRP A 233 1.62 -0.51 8.48
N TYR A 234 0.57 -1.31 8.48
CA TYR A 234 0.58 -2.71 8.91
C TYR A 234 -0.28 -3.56 7.97
N ASN A 235 0.04 -4.84 7.79
CA ASN A 235 -0.70 -5.77 6.93
C ASN A 235 -1.35 -6.93 7.71
N MET A 236 -2.45 -7.46 7.17
CA MET A 236 -3.20 -8.58 7.73
C MET A 236 -3.58 -9.62 6.67
N LEU A 237 -3.86 -10.84 7.12
CA LEU A 237 -4.45 -11.89 6.29
C LEU A 237 -5.82 -11.44 5.76
N GLY A 238 -6.10 -11.75 4.50
CA GLY A 238 -7.39 -11.46 3.87
C GLY A 238 -8.62 -12.10 4.53
N TYR A 239 -9.78 -11.48 4.34
CA TYR A 239 -11.06 -11.80 4.98
C TYR A 239 -11.51 -13.25 4.78
N ALA A 240 -11.14 -13.86 3.66
CA ALA A 240 -11.43 -15.25 3.30
C ALA A 240 -10.22 -16.20 3.43
N ALA A 241 -9.14 -15.80 4.09
CA ALA A 241 -7.95 -16.63 4.24
C ALA A 241 -8.24 -17.96 4.96
N LEU A 242 -7.38 -18.96 4.73
CA LEU A 242 -7.60 -20.38 5.04
C LEU A 242 -7.46 -20.73 6.53
N GLY A 243 -8.22 -20.05 7.38
CA GLY A 243 -8.31 -20.23 8.82
C GLY A 243 -8.97 -19.01 9.44
N TYR A 244 -10.20 -19.15 9.95
CA TYR A 244 -10.96 -18.00 10.47
C TYR A 244 -10.36 -17.40 11.75
N ASP A 245 -9.61 -18.21 12.53
CA ASP A 245 -8.89 -17.81 13.74
C ASP A 245 -7.67 -16.90 13.43
N GLY A 246 -7.88 -15.61 13.16
CA GLY A 246 -6.80 -14.63 13.05
C GLY A 246 -6.96 -13.56 11.98
N CYS A 247 -7.85 -13.78 11.01
CA CYS A 247 -8.26 -12.76 10.03
C CYS A 247 -8.89 -11.54 10.73
N TYR A 248 -8.95 -10.38 10.06
CA TYR A 248 -9.63 -9.22 10.61
C TYR A 248 -11.16 -9.40 10.65
N ALA A 249 -11.81 -8.73 11.59
CA ALA A 249 -13.27 -8.76 11.76
C ALA A 249 -13.94 -7.60 10.99
N ALA A 250 -14.93 -7.92 10.15
CA ALA A 250 -15.78 -6.92 9.49
C ALA A 250 -17.01 -6.53 10.31
N SER A 251 -17.50 -7.46 11.15
CA SER A 251 -18.71 -7.28 11.97
C SER A 251 -18.44 -7.58 13.45
N GLN A 252 -19.41 -7.31 14.34
CA GLN A 252 -19.31 -7.79 15.72
C GLN A 252 -19.50 -9.31 15.81
N GLU A 253 -20.26 -9.92 14.88
CA GLU A 253 -20.44 -11.37 14.79
C GLU A 253 -19.13 -12.10 14.42
N ASP A 254 -18.31 -11.50 13.54
CA ASP A 254 -16.95 -11.97 13.22
C ASP A 254 -16.08 -12.09 14.49
N VAL A 255 -16.23 -11.16 15.44
CA VAL A 255 -15.53 -11.19 16.73
C VAL A 255 -16.13 -12.27 17.63
N ASP A 256 -17.45 -12.21 17.87
CA ASP A 256 -18.12 -12.98 18.91
C ASP A 256 -18.25 -14.49 18.58
N LYS A 257 -18.52 -14.83 17.32
CA LYS A 257 -18.68 -16.22 16.85
C LYS A 257 -17.41 -16.78 16.21
N HIS A 258 -16.68 -15.95 15.45
CA HIS A 258 -15.57 -16.41 14.62
C HIS A 258 -14.18 -16.00 15.14
N LYS A 259 -14.09 -15.33 16.30
CA LYS A 259 -12.84 -14.95 17.00
C LYS A 259 -11.88 -14.10 16.15
N ARG A 260 -12.42 -13.41 15.15
CA ARG A 260 -11.65 -12.56 14.25
C ARG A 260 -11.18 -11.31 14.95
N VAL A 261 -10.09 -10.74 14.45
CA VAL A 261 -9.37 -9.64 15.08
C VAL A 261 -10.02 -8.32 14.70
N LYS A 262 -10.69 -7.68 15.65
CA LYS A 262 -11.15 -6.29 15.50
C LYS A 262 -9.93 -5.36 15.32
N LEU A 263 -9.96 -4.45 14.35
CA LEU A 263 -8.93 -3.42 14.21
C LEU A 263 -8.99 -2.46 15.40
N PRO A 264 -7.86 -1.88 15.84
CA PRO A 264 -7.86 -0.85 16.88
C PRO A 264 -8.27 0.52 16.32
N SER A 265 -8.84 1.38 17.16
CA SER A 265 -9.35 2.69 16.76
C SER A 265 -8.26 3.70 16.33
N ASN A 266 -6.99 3.42 16.66
CA ASN A 266 -5.82 4.21 16.28
C ASN A 266 -5.13 3.75 14.98
N THR A 267 -5.72 2.80 14.24
CA THR A 267 -5.23 2.33 12.93
C THR A 267 -5.02 3.50 11.94
N GLN A 268 -3.89 3.51 11.22
CA GLN A 268 -3.49 4.66 10.38
C GLN A 268 -3.40 4.34 8.89
N ALA A 269 -2.66 3.29 8.52
CA ALA A 269 -2.71 2.66 7.21
C ALA A 269 -2.75 1.15 7.41
N ILE A 270 -3.74 0.48 6.83
CA ILE A 270 -3.99 -0.95 7.01
C ILE A 270 -4.05 -1.60 5.63
N GLY A 271 -3.34 -2.70 5.48
CA GLY A 271 -3.27 -3.44 4.24
C GLY A 271 -3.49 -4.93 4.38
N VAL A 272 -3.51 -5.58 3.21
CA VAL A 272 -3.85 -6.99 3.05
C VAL A 272 -3.07 -7.54 1.86
N ASP A 273 -2.51 -8.76 1.96
CA ASP A 273 -2.22 -9.56 0.75
C ASP A 273 -3.40 -10.47 0.45
N VAL A 274 -3.83 -10.36 -0.81
CA VAL A 274 -4.80 -11.19 -1.47
C VAL A 274 -4.25 -11.48 -2.87
N TYR A 275 -3.21 -12.29 -2.86
CA TYR A 275 -2.42 -12.70 -4.01
C TYR A 275 -3.19 -13.65 -4.96
N HIS A 276 -3.35 -13.27 -6.23
CA HIS A 276 -3.88 -14.15 -7.27
C HIS A 276 -2.77 -15.07 -7.79
N TYR A 277 -2.40 -16.05 -6.97
CA TYR A 277 -1.37 -17.02 -7.36
C TYR A 277 -1.87 -17.99 -8.42
N TRP A 278 -1.18 -17.98 -9.57
CA TRP A 278 -1.37 -18.92 -10.67
C TRP A 278 -0.74 -20.29 -10.37
N PHE A 279 -1.16 -20.91 -9.24
CA PHE A 279 -0.71 -22.23 -8.81
C PHE A 279 -0.94 -23.29 -9.89
N HIS A 280 0.08 -24.10 -10.17
CA HIS A 280 0.03 -25.14 -11.21
C HIS A 280 -1.15 -26.12 -11.05
N LYS A 281 -1.58 -26.38 -9.81
CA LYS A 281 -2.65 -27.32 -9.45
C LYS A 281 -4.06 -26.73 -9.59
N TYR A 282 -4.21 -25.40 -9.52
CA TYR A 282 -5.50 -24.72 -9.42
C TYR A 282 -5.79 -23.78 -10.60
N SER A 283 -4.78 -23.41 -11.37
CA SER A 283 -4.96 -22.61 -12.59
C SER A 283 -5.60 -23.44 -13.70
N PRO A 284 -6.59 -22.89 -14.45
CA PRO A 284 -7.27 -23.63 -15.53
C PRO A 284 -6.40 -23.87 -16.77
N PHE A 285 -5.29 -23.13 -16.90
CA PHE A 285 -4.31 -23.21 -17.98
C PHE A 285 -3.01 -22.50 -17.55
N ASP A 286 -1.95 -22.64 -18.35
CA ASP A 286 -0.73 -21.85 -18.23
C ASP A 286 -0.96 -20.44 -18.80
N PRO A 287 -0.79 -19.34 -18.03
CA PRO A 287 -0.98 -17.96 -18.50
C PRO A 287 0.10 -17.48 -19.49
N ALA A 288 1.16 -18.25 -19.71
CA ALA A 288 2.20 -17.98 -20.71
C ALA A 288 2.00 -18.73 -22.04
N ASP A 289 1.08 -19.71 -22.10
CA ASP A 289 0.76 -20.42 -23.36
C ASP A 289 0.05 -19.46 -24.34
N LEU A 290 0.73 -19.15 -25.45
CA LEU A 290 0.22 -18.26 -26.50
C LEU A 290 -0.94 -18.86 -27.32
N SER A 291 -1.26 -20.14 -27.16
CA SER A 291 -2.48 -20.75 -27.73
C SER A 291 -3.74 -20.36 -26.95
N ILE A 292 -3.60 -19.91 -25.69
CA ILE A 292 -4.69 -19.41 -24.86
C ILE A 292 -4.98 -17.94 -25.24
N PRO A 293 -6.20 -17.60 -25.68
CA PRO A 293 -6.57 -16.20 -25.95
C PRO A 293 -6.40 -15.35 -24.69
N ARG A 294 -5.74 -14.19 -24.79
CA ARG A 294 -5.48 -13.28 -23.64
C ARG A 294 -6.77 -12.85 -22.92
N GLU A 295 -7.89 -12.81 -23.63
CA GLU A 295 -9.22 -12.57 -23.06
C GLU A 295 -9.63 -13.60 -21.98
N LYS A 296 -9.24 -14.88 -22.13
CA LYS A 296 -9.45 -15.89 -21.07
C LYS A 296 -8.57 -15.64 -19.84
N VAL A 297 -7.35 -15.14 -20.05
CA VAL A 297 -6.42 -14.77 -18.98
C VAL A 297 -6.95 -13.57 -18.18
N ARG A 298 -7.50 -12.56 -18.89
CA ARG A 298 -8.22 -11.44 -18.30
C ARG A 298 -9.42 -11.92 -17.52
N ALA A 299 -10.36 -12.63 -18.15
CA ALA A 299 -11.58 -13.12 -17.49
C ALA A 299 -11.31 -13.94 -16.20
N HIS A 300 -10.22 -14.70 -16.13
CA HIS A 300 -9.83 -15.38 -14.89
C HIS A 300 -9.30 -14.43 -13.81
N SER A 301 -8.54 -13.41 -14.20
CA SER A 301 -8.07 -12.35 -13.29
C SER A 301 -9.22 -11.45 -12.81
N ASP A 302 -10.07 -11.01 -13.75
CA ASP A 302 -11.23 -10.15 -13.51
C ASP A 302 -12.24 -10.83 -12.57
N GLU A 303 -12.40 -12.17 -12.68
CA GLU A 303 -13.23 -12.95 -11.75
C GLU A 303 -12.64 -13.01 -10.33
N TRP A 304 -11.32 -13.15 -10.19
CA TRP A 304 -10.65 -13.04 -8.88
C TRP A 304 -10.83 -11.64 -8.29
N GLN A 305 -10.64 -10.58 -9.08
CA GLN A 305 -10.86 -9.21 -8.60
C GLN A 305 -12.32 -8.96 -8.25
N ARG A 306 -13.29 -9.46 -9.03
CA ARG A 306 -14.73 -9.39 -8.73
C ARG A 306 -15.04 -9.91 -7.33
N ILE A 307 -14.49 -11.06 -6.94
CA ILE A 307 -14.74 -11.62 -5.61
C ILE A 307 -13.92 -10.92 -4.50
N ARG A 308 -12.67 -10.49 -4.76
CA ARG A 308 -11.78 -9.96 -3.71
C ARG A 308 -11.77 -8.43 -3.56
N THR A 309 -11.59 -7.69 -4.65
CA THR A 309 -11.13 -6.29 -4.65
C THR A 309 -12.13 -5.30 -5.23
N ARG A 310 -13.08 -5.77 -6.04
CA ARG A 310 -14.12 -4.92 -6.63
C ARG A 310 -14.86 -4.12 -5.56
N TYR A 311 -14.99 -2.82 -5.78
CA TYR A 311 -15.91 -1.99 -5.00
C TYR A 311 -17.33 -2.05 -5.58
N TYR A 312 -18.31 -2.05 -4.69
CA TYR A 312 -19.75 -2.11 -5.02
C TYR A 312 -20.39 -0.84 -4.44
N PRO A 313 -20.65 0.22 -5.23
CA PRO A 313 -21.16 1.50 -4.74
C PRO A 313 -22.50 1.43 -4.01
N GLU A 314 -23.30 0.41 -4.30
CA GLU A 314 -24.55 0.06 -3.63
C GLU A 314 -24.37 -0.51 -2.21
N GLY A 315 -23.15 -0.88 -1.83
CA GLY A 315 -22.80 -1.58 -0.59
C GLY A 315 -22.80 -3.11 -0.76
N LEU A 316 -22.09 -3.80 0.13
CA LEU A 316 -22.01 -5.27 0.16
C LEU A 316 -22.04 -5.74 1.62
N GLU A 317 -23.06 -6.54 1.98
CA GLU A 317 -23.15 -7.13 3.32
C GLU A 317 -22.19 -8.32 3.42
N VAL A 318 -21.01 -8.08 3.99
CA VAL A 318 -19.98 -9.11 4.17
C VAL A 318 -20.25 -10.00 5.38
N ARG A 319 -19.97 -11.30 5.22
CA ARG A 319 -20.19 -12.37 6.19
C ARG A 319 -19.11 -13.45 6.07
N VAL A 320 -18.92 -14.28 7.09
CA VAL A 320 -17.99 -15.42 7.02
C VAL A 320 -18.53 -16.50 6.07
N CYS A 321 -17.66 -17.10 5.25
CA CYS A 321 -18.05 -18.15 4.31
C CYS A 321 -18.52 -19.44 5.01
N GLU A 322 -19.46 -20.14 4.39
CA GLU A 322 -19.84 -21.50 4.79
C GLU A 322 -18.67 -22.49 4.57
N ASN A 323 -17.99 -22.42 3.42
CA ASN A 323 -16.83 -23.26 3.11
C ASN A 323 -15.79 -22.56 2.22
N ALA A 324 -14.89 -21.77 2.82
CA ALA A 324 -13.82 -21.09 2.07
C ALA A 324 -12.87 -22.03 1.26
N LYS A 325 -12.93 -23.36 1.45
CA LYS A 325 -12.10 -24.34 0.71
C LYS A 325 -12.71 -24.79 -0.62
N ASP A 326 -13.95 -24.43 -0.93
CA ASP A 326 -14.63 -24.81 -2.18
C ASP A 326 -14.87 -23.59 -3.08
N PRO A 327 -14.16 -23.48 -4.23
CA PRO A 327 -14.36 -22.41 -5.21
C PRO A 327 -15.78 -22.26 -5.74
N ALA A 328 -16.62 -23.30 -5.70
CA ALA A 328 -18.03 -23.20 -6.10
C ALA A 328 -18.87 -22.34 -5.14
N THR A 329 -18.34 -22.02 -3.95
CA THR A 329 -18.99 -21.17 -2.93
C THR A 329 -18.45 -19.74 -2.88
N TRP A 330 -17.49 -19.39 -3.76
CA TRP A 330 -16.80 -18.10 -3.70
C TRP A 330 -17.68 -16.95 -4.25
N ILE A 331 -18.40 -16.30 -3.34
CA ILE A 331 -19.24 -15.12 -3.60
C ILE A 331 -18.64 -13.86 -2.96
N PRO A 332 -18.85 -12.65 -3.54
CA PRO A 332 -18.32 -11.41 -2.99
C PRO A 332 -18.67 -11.20 -1.51
N GLU A 333 -19.89 -11.55 -1.09
CA GLU A 333 -20.36 -11.41 0.30
C GLU A 333 -19.51 -12.16 1.33
N CYS A 334 -18.62 -13.08 0.94
CA CYS A 334 -17.67 -13.66 1.89
C CYS A 334 -16.20 -13.66 1.43
N TRP A 335 -15.91 -13.15 0.23
CA TRP A 335 -14.55 -13.04 -0.34
C TRP A 335 -14.04 -11.61 -0.50
N ASN A 336 -14.88 -10.58 -0.36
CA ASN A 336 -14.51 -9.21 -0.72
C ASN A 336 -13.82 -8.45 0.42
N ASP A 337 -12.50 -8.34 0.31
CA ASP A 337 -11.63 -7.63 1.25
C ASP A 337 -11.86 -6.11 1.23
N THR A 338 -12.30 -5.55 0.11
CA THR A 338 -12.60 -4.10 0.02
C THR A 338 -13.69 -3.69 0.99
N HIS A 339 -14.87 -4.32 0.90
CA HIS A 339 -15.97 -4.04 1.82
C HIS A 339 -15.69 -4.56 3.22
N ALA A 340 -15.05 -5.72 3.36
CA ALA A 340 -14.69 -6.24 4.67
C ALA A 340 -13.75 -5.33 5.46
N LEU A 341 -12.75 -4.73 4.80
CA LEU A 341 -11.83 -3.82 5.45
C LEU A 341 -12.47 -2.45 5.70
N MET A 342 -13.36 -1.97 4.82
CA MET A 342 -14.22 -0.80 5.10
C MET A 342 -15.07 -1.02 6.36
N SER A 343 -15.80 -2.14 6.45
CA SER A 343 -16.62 -2.48 7.61
C SER A 343 -15.78 -2.70 8.88
N GLY A 344 -14.60 -3.31 8.76
CA GLY A 344 -13.67 -3.47 9.88
C GLY A 344 -13.12 -2.14 10.43
N ILE A 345 -12.86 -1.17 9.53
CA ILE A 345 -12.47 0.20 9.89
C ILE A 345 -13.63 0.94 10.59
N GLU A 346 -14.87 0.77 10.12
CA GLU A 346 -16.06 1.35 10.75
C GLU A 346 -16.34 0.73 12.12
N LEU A 347 -16.32 -0.60 12.23
CA LEU A 347 -16.45 -1.37 13.47
C LEU A 347 -15.43 -0.94 14.53
N ALA A 348 -14.20 -0.64 14.12
CA ALA A 348 -13.13 -0.13 14.96
C ALA A 348 -13.27 1.36 15.34
N GLY A 349 -14.11 2.12 14.63
CA GLY A 349 -14.15 3.57 14.73
C GLY A 349 -12.87 4.25 14.22
N ALA A 350 -12.05 3.56 13.42
CA ALA A 350 -10.73 3.99 12.97
C ALA A 350 -10.81 5.00 11.80
N ARG A 351 -11.54 6.11 12.01
CA ARG A 351 -12.01 7.02 10.95
C ARG A 351 -10.94 7.61 10.02
N ASN A 352 -9.67 7.59 10.41
CA ASN A 352 -8.54 8.12 9.64
C ASN A 352 -7.68 7.03 8.98
N ALA A 353 -8.10 5.76 9.03
CA ALA A 353 -7.37 4.64 8.46
C ALA A 353 -7.42 4.66 6.92
N MET A 354 -6.25 4.62 6.29
CA MET A 354 -6.10 4.44 4.85
C MET A 354 -6.05 2.96 4.48
N MET A 355 -6.70 2.57 3.38
CA MET A 355 -6.65 1.19 2.85
C MET A 355 -5.54 1.05 1.81
N TRP A 356 -4.61 0.12 2.04
CA TRP A 356 -3.40 -0.10 1.24
C TRP A 356 -3.35 -1.54 0.72
N TYR A 357 -3.33 -1.74 -0.60
CA TYR A 357 -3.41 -3.09 -1.17
C TYR A 357 -2.03 -3.67 -1.51
N ILE A 358 -1.82 -4.97 -1.29
CA ILE A 358 -0.66 -5.71 -1.81
C ILE A 358 -1.12 -6.66 -2.92
N GLY A 359 -0.63 -6.42 -4.14
CA GLY A 359 -0.93 -7.24 -5.32
C GLY A 359 0.31 -8.01 -5.78
N VAL A 360 0.17 -9.30 -6.09
CA VAL A 360 1.30 -10.11 -6.56
C VAL A 360 1.81 -9.66 -7.94
N SER A 361 3.14 -9.61 -8.10
CA SER A 361 3.81 -9.37 -9.39
C SER A 361 4.86 -10.43 -9.74
N GLY A 362 4.91 -11.53 -8.99
CA GLY A 362 5.89 -12.60 -9.13
C GLY A 362 5.30 -14.01 -9.22
N GLN A 363 6.15 -15.02 -8.97
CA GLN A 363 5.83 -16.44 -9.00
C GLN A 363 6.63 -17.19 -7.92
N ILE A 364 5.97 -18.13 -7.24
CA ILE A 364 6.58 -19.04 -6.26
C ILE A 364 7.20 -20.22 -7.02
N ASP A 365 8.44 -20.57 -6.70
CA ASP A 365 9.11 -21.75 -7.24
C ASP A 365 8.66 -23.04 -6.51
N ASN A 366 9.29 -24.19 -6.80
CA ASN A 366 8.91 -25.45 -6.16
C ASN A 366 9.63 -25.75 -4.83
N SER A 367 10.42 -24.82 -4.27
CA SER A 367 11.12 -24.97 -2.97
C SER A 367 10.18 -25.38 -1.82
N SER A 368 8.96 -24.86 -1.84
CA SER A 368 7.89 -25.09 -0.85
C SER A 368 6.96 -26.28 -1.20
N GLY A 369 7.17 -26.93 -2.34
CA GLY A 369 6.29 -27.99 -2.87
C GLY A 369 5.00 -27.49 -3.54
N ALA A 370 4.85 -26.18 -3.78
CA ALA A 370 3.69 -25.58 -4.43
C ALA A 370 4.05 -24.42 -5.38
N ALA A 371 4.57 -24.77 -6.56
CA ALA A 371 4.94 -23.78 -7.59
C ALA A 371 3.75 -23.13 -8.32
N THR A 372 3.99 -21.93 -8.86
CA THR A 372 3.04 -21.13 -9.66
C THR A 372 3.64 -20.75 -11.01
N TYR A 373 2.80 -20.59 -12.02
CA TYR A 373 3.18 -19.94 -13.28
C TYR A 373 3.52 -18.45 -13.07
N THR A 374 4.15 -17.83 -14.06
CA THR A 374 4.41 -16.38 -14.08
C THR A 374 3.10 -15.61 -14.02
N THR A 375 2.95 -14.71 -13.03
CA THR A 375 1.78 -13.82 -12.93
C THR A 375 1.67 -12.96 -14.21
N PRO A 376 0.62 -13.12 -15.03
CA PRO A 376 0.49 -12.38 -16.26
C PRO A 376 0.22 -10.90 -15.99
N VAL A 377 0.67 -10.03 -16.90
CA VAL A 377 0.43 -8.58 -16.81
C VAL A 377 -1.06 -8.23 -16.82
N GLU A 378 -1.91 -9.10 -17.37
CA GLU A 378 -3.37 -9.03 -17.25
C GLU A 378 -3.86 -9.04 -15.79
N THR A 379 -3.24 -9.83 -14.90
CA THR A 379 -3.57 -9.84 -13.46
C THR A 379 -3.16 -8.53 -12.79
N MET A 380 -1.98 -7.98 -13.15
CA MET A 380 -1.54 -6.67 -12.67
C MET A 380 -2.46 -5.55 -13.17
N GLN A 381 -2.92 -5.63 -14.43
CA GLN A 381 -3.89 -4.71 -14.97
C GLN A 381 -5.22 -4.77 -14.19
N ALA A 382 -5.77 -5.96 -13.99
CA ALA A 382 -7.05 -6.16 -13.30
C ALA A 382 -6.98 -5.64 -11.85
N TYR A 383 -5.89 -5.91 -11.12
CA TYR A 383 -5.65 -5.33 -9.79
C TYR A 383 -5.81 -3.81 -9.82
N TYR A 384 -5.04 -3.09 -10.63
CA TYR A 384 -5.08 -1.63 -10.65
C TYR A 384 -6.44 -1.07 -11.11
N ASP A 385 -7.03 -1.63 -12.17
CA ASP A 385 -8.27 -1.10 -12.73
C ASP A 385 -9.51 -1.35 -11.85
N GLU A 386 -9.51 -2.37 -10.99
CA GLU A 386 -10.56 -2.59 -9.98
C GLU A 386 -10.28 -1.80 -8.69
N LEU A 387 -9.07 -1.90 -8.12
CA LEU A 387 -8.70 -1.24 -6.86
C LEU A 387 -8.91 0.27 -6.92
N LYS A 388 -8.56 0.91 -8.04
CA LYS A 388 -8.72 2.37 -8.22
C LYS A 388 -10.18 2.84 -8.24
N THR A 389 -11.15 1.96 -8.48
CA THR A 389 -12.58 2.31 -8.36
C THR A 389 -13.05 2.32 -6.91
N GLY A 390 -12.32 1.63 -6.03
CA GLY A 390 -12.61 1.50 -4.61
C GLY A 390 -11.82 2.48 -3.73
N PRO A 391 -11.91 2.31 -2.40
CA PRO A 391 -11.30 3.15 -1.37
C PRO A 391 -9.77 2.97 -1.20
N TRP A 392 -9.11 2.22 -2.09
CA TRP A 392 -7.71 1.86 -1.97
C TRP A 392 -6.81 2.99 -2.45
N VAL A 393 -5.96 3.51 -1.56
CA VAL A 393 -5.09 4.67 -1.87
C VAL A 393 -3.63 4.31 -2.09
N ALA A 394 -3.26 3.05 -1.87
CA ALA A 394 -1.95 2.51 -2.23
C ALA A 394 -2.08 1.14 -2.90
N LEU A 395 -1.17 0.86 -3.85
CA LEU A 395 -0.96 -0.45 -4.45
C LEU A 395 0.53 -0.76 -4.44
N ALA A 396 0.90 -1.65 -3.52
CA ALA A 396 2.22 -2.25 -3.41
C ALA A 396 2.28 -3.50 -4.31
N TRP A 397 3.27 -3.55 -5.19
CA TRP A 397 3.55 -4.75 -5.97
C TRP A 397 4.45 -5.69 -5.18
N TRP A 398 3.92 -6.85 -4.78
CA TRP A 398 4.74 -7.85 -4.11
C TRP A 398 5.70 -8.50 -5.07
N ILE A 399 6.97 -8.36 -4.74
CA ILE A 399 8.08 -9.12 -5.28
C ILE A 399 8.68 -9.81 -4.04
N PHE A 400 8.19 -11.00 -3.70
CA PHE A 400 8.94 -11.81 -2.73
C PHE A 400 10.24 -12.30 -3.39
N GLY A 401 11.23 -12.63 -2.58
CA GLY A 401 12.54 -13.00 -3.08
C GLY A 401 13.56 -13.16 -1.97
N THR A 402 13.97 -14.41 -1.74
CA THR A 402 15.30 -14.73 -1.22
C THR A 402 16.32 -14.60 -2.36
N ASP A 403 17.54 -15.09 -2.17
CA ASP A 403 18.48 -15.35 -3.26
C ASP A 403 18.07 -16.53 -4.18
N ARG A 404 16.92 -17.19 -3.93
CA ARG A 404 16.57 -18.51 -4.49
C ARG A 404 15.11 -18.69 -4.97
N ASP A 405 14.11 -18.29 -4.17
CA ASP A 405 12.81 -19.01 -4.11
C ASP A 405 11.58 -18.24 -4.68
N THR A 406 11.75 -17.04 -5.23
CA THR A 406 10.64 -16.29 -5.87
C THR A 406 11.19 -15.36 -6.95
N HIS A 407 10.45 -15.25 -8.06
CA HIS A 407 10.83 -14.54 -9.28
C HIS A 407 9.76 -13.48 -9.64
N GLY A 408 10.13 -12.29 -10.13
CA GLY A 408 9.15 -11.23 -10.49
C GLY A 408 9.68 -9.80 -10.63
N GLY A 409 8.74 -8.84 -10.78
CA GLY A 409 8.99 -7.40 -10.78
C GLY A 409 10.02 -6.90 -11.81
N LEU A 410 11.25 -6.63 -11.36
CA LEU A 410 12.32 -6.18 -12.27
C LEU A 410 12.76 -7.25 -13.27
N GLU A 411 12.51 -8.53 -13.03
CA GLU A 411 12.87 -9.60 -13.98
C GLU A 411 12.10 -9.51 -15.31
N TYR A 412 10.91 -8.90 -15.32
CA TYR A 412 10.19 -8.54 -16.54
C TYR A 412 10.98 -7.48 -17.32
N TYR A 413 11.50 -6.46 -16.64
CA TYR A 413 12.29 -5.38 -17.24
C TYR A 413 13.67 -5.87 -17.70
N ASP A 414 14.39 -6.63 -16.87
CA ASP A 414 15.73 -7.14 -17.16
C ASP A 414 15.73 -8.38 -18.08
N ARG A 415 14.55 -8.93 -18.41
CA ARG A 415 14.35 -10.10 -19.28
C ARG A 415 14.99 -11.38 -18.74
N THR A 416 14.84 -11.61 -17.44
CA THR A 416 15.43 -12.75 -16.72
C THR A 416 14.41 -13.73 -16.14
N LEU A 417 13.11 -13.56 -16.45
CA LEU A 417 12.05 -14.47 -16.00
C LEU A 417 12.29 -15.93 -16.43
N LYS A 418 12.03 -16.85 -15.51
CA LYS A 418 11.91 -18.29 -15.78
C LYS A 418 10.45 -18.69 -15.99
N HIS A 419 10.22 -19.71 -16.81
CA HIS A 419 8.94 -20.40 -16.96
C HIS A 419 8.91 -21.62 -16.05
N HIS A 420 8.28 -21.51 -14.88
CA HIS A 420 8.00 -22.68 -14.05
C HIS A 420 6.74 -23.38 -14.57
N THR A 421 6.77 -24.71 -14.64
CA THR A 421 5.65 -25.54 -15.11
C THR A 421 5.56 -26.85 -14.31
N PRO A 422 4.48 -27.65 -14.43
CA PRO A 422 4.43 -28.99 -13.85
C PRO A 422 5.51 -29.96 -14.36
N LYS A 423 6.14 -29.66 -15.51
CA LYS A 423 7.23 -30.47 -16.09
C LYS A 423 8.62 -29.94 -15.71
N HIS A 424 8.72 -28.63 -15.56
CA HIS A 424 9.93 -27.88 -15.21
C HIS A 424 9.69 -27.06 -13.92
N PRO A 425 9.54 -27.73 -12.76
CA PRO A 425 9.37 -27.04 -11.47
C PRO A 425 10.59 -26.17 -11.09
N GLU A 426 11.77 -26.50 -11.59
CA GLU A 426 13.02 -25.73 -11.47
C GLU A 426 13.01 -24.40 -12.24
N GLY A 427 12.11 -24.27 -13.22
CA GLY A 427 11.99 -23.11 -14.12
C GLY A 427 12.93 -23.19 -15.32
N GLU A 428 12.36 -23.33 -16.53
CA GLU A 428 13.11 -23.25 -17.77
C GLU A 428 13.24 -21.79 -18.27
N ALA A 429 14.17 -21.52 -19.20
CA ALA A 429 14.34 -20.17 -19.74
C ALA A 429 13.26 -19.87 -20.79
N TYR A 430 12.50 -18.77 -20.61
CA TYR A 430 11.59 -18.29 -21.65
C TYR A 430 12.35 -18.02 -22.96
N SER A 431 11.75 -18.37 -24.10
CA SER A 431 12.28 -17.96 -25.40
C SER A 431 12.39 -16.42 -25.49
N GLN A 432 13.38 -15.90 -26.23
CA GLN A 432 13.61 -14.46 -26.36
C GLN A 432 12.34 -13.70 -26.79
N LYS A 433 11.51 -14.30 -27.66
CA LYS A 433 10.21 -13.75 -28.08
C LYS A 433 9.23 -13.54 -26.91
N MET A 434 9.22 -14.45 -25.93
CA MET A 434 8.40 -14.34 -24.73
C MET A 434 8.98 -13.32 -23.74
N LEU A 435 10.29 -13.28 -23.56
CA LEU A 435 10.95 -12.26 -22.75
C LEU A 435 10.73 -10.84 -23.32
N ASP A 436 10.82 -10.68 -24.64
CA ASP A 436 10.52 -9.44 -25.35
C ASP A 436 9.03 -9.06 -25.36
N TYR A 437 8.13 -10.03 -25.15
CA TYR A 437 6.71 -9.79 -24.92
C TYR A 437 6.48 -9.31 -23.48
N TRP A 438 6.92 -10.09 -22.48
CA TRP A 438 6.74 -9.77 -21.06
C TRP A 438 7.35 -8.42 -20.69
N HIS A 439 8.55 -8.10 -21.19
CA HIS A 439 9.21 -6.82 -20.99
C HIS A 439 8.37 -5.63 -21.46
N ARG A 440 7.89 -5.67 -22.72
CA ARG A 440 7.08 -4.57 -23.27
C ARG A 440 5.75 -4.47 -22.53
N ALA A 441 5.03 -5.59 -22.43
CA ALA A 441 3.70 -5.60 -21.82
C ALA A 441 3.73 -5.17 -20.33
N TYR A 442 4.79 -5.52 -19.57
CA TYR A 442 4.99 -5.03 -18.20
C TYR A 442 5.27 -3.53 -18.17
N VAL A 443 6.22 -3.04 -18.97
CA VAL A 443 6.57 -1.60 -19.02
C VAL A 443 5.38 -0.75 -19.47
N ASP A 444 4.64 -1.20 -20.48
CA ASP A 444 3.46 -0.50 -21.01
C ASP A 444 2.32 -0.46 -19.97
N VAL A 445 2.05 -1.57 -19.28
CA VAL A 445 1.04 -1.64 -18.21
C VAL A 445 1.41 -0.76 -17.01
N LYS A 446 2.67 -0.82 -16.54
CA LYS A 446 3.14 -0.03 -15.38
C LYS A 446 3.19 1.47 -15.71
N LYS A 447 3.64 1.85 -16.92
CA LYS A 447 3.55 3.25 -17.39
C LYS A 447 2.12 3.75 -17.45
N ARG A 448 1.18 2.98 -18.02
CA ARG A 448 -0.24 3.35 -18.08
C ARG A 448 -0.81 3.64 -16.69
N MET A 449 -0.50 2.80 -15.69
CA MET A 449 -0.91 3.03 -14.29
C MET A 449 -0.37 4.36 -13.76
N PHE A 450 0.93 4.62 -13.98
CA PHE A 450 1.57 5.85 -13.56
C PHE A 450 1.02 7.10 -14.28
N GLU A 451 0.74 7.02 -15.57
CA GLU A 451 0.19 8.13 -16.35
C GLU A 451 -1.26 8.45 -15.93
N ASP A 452 -2.09 7.42 -15.68
CA ASP A 452 -3.46 7.54 -15.15
C ASP A 452 -3.47 8.17 -13.74
N VAL A 453 -2.51 7.84 -12.88
CA VAL A 453 -2.33 8.53 -11.58
C VAL A 453 -1.78 9.94 -11.76
N VAL A 454 -0.60 10.11 -12.35
CA VAL A 454 0.18 11.36 -12.30
C VAL A 454 -0.38 12.46 -13.20
N TYR A 455 -0.90 12.10 -14.38
CA TYR A 455 -1.43 13.04 -15.37
C TYR A 455 -2.95 12.96 -15.54
N GLY A 456 -3.57 11.82 -15.19
CA GLY A 456 -5.02 11.71 -15.02
C GLY A 456 -5.48 12.31 -13.69
N GLN A 457 -5.43 11.53 -12.60
CA GLN A 457 -5.91 11.91 -11.27
C GLN A 457 -5.22 13.19 -10.73
N PHE A 458 -3.90 13.30 -10.91
CA PHE A 458 -3.08 14.41 -10.39
C PHE A 458 -2.51 15.34 -11.48
N GLY A 459 -3.05 15.32 -12.69
CA GLY A 459 -2.64 16.22 -13.78
C GLY A 459 -2.81 17.71 -13.45
N HIS A 460 -3.72 18.05 -12.54
CA HIS A 460 -3.89 19.40 -12.00
C HIS A 460 -2.70 19.90 -11.15
N LEU A 461 -1.81 19.00 -10.72
CA LEU A 461 -0.54 19.32 -10.03
C LEU A 461 0.67 19.21 -10.96
N ASN A 462 0.67 18.22 -11.87
CA ASN A 462 1.83 17.89 -12.72
C ASN A 462 1.83 18.57 -14.10
N GLY A 463 0.69 19.11 -14.54
CA GLY A 463 0.50 19.57 -15.91
C GLY A 463 0.19 18.42 -16.89
N PRO A 464 0.25 18.66 -18.21
CA PRO A 464 0.04 17.63 -19.20
C PRO A 464 1.18 16.60 -19.19
N ALA A 465 0.87 15.36 -19.60
CA ALA A 465 1.89 14.34 -19.80
C ALA A 465 2.97 14.80 -20.80
N PRO A 466 4.25 14.45 -20.59
CA PRO A 466 5.31 14.62 -21.59
C PRO A 466 4.92 13.98 -22.92
N LYS A 467 5.37 14.56 -24.03
CA LYS A 467 5.22 13.93 -25.35
C LYS A 467 6.21 12.76 -25.48
N PRO A 468 5.82 11.66 -26.15
CA PRO A 468 6.72 10.54 -26.47
C PRO A 468 7.93 10.95 -27.31
#